data_AF-A0A8S3VNS5-F1
#
_entry.id   AF-A0A8S3VNS5-F1
#
_cell.length_a   1.000
_cell.length_b   1.000
_cell.length_c   1.000
_cell.angle_alpha   90.00
_cell.angle_beta   90.00
_cell.angle_gamma   90.00
#
_symmetry.space_group_name_H-M   'P 1'
#
loop_
_entity.id
_entity.type
_entity.pdbx_description
1 polymer ?
#
loop_
_entity_poly.entity_id
_entity_poly.type
_entity_poly.pdbx_seq_one_letter_code
_entity_poly.pdbx_strand_id
1 'polypeptide(L)'
;MARHYKKYAKRNKHKRRLKNKAAMQQSKLKFMLSQARKQVVNLSHRKLTDDEYLVLSRGLKFIPSPSVKRAKQDLLHDFDELARKMRCRYLYHGNLDEIHPFRVKSGHTPPLTCNTLENYLFNTKHELSSMQIRKFRNNLSLSQRSGISSLLNDESLIIKKADKSNNVVILDKVNYLLEGDKNTFIKFVCLYYYVYVITYFKK
;
A
#
# COMPACT_ATOMS: atom_id res chain seq x y z
N MET A 1 -59.21 -10.58 15.24
CA MET A 1 -58.89 -9.56 14.21
C MET A 1 -57.82 -8.53 14.63
N ALA A 2 -57.96 -7.81 15.75
CA ALA A 2 -57.05 -6.70 16.12
C ALA A 2 -55.55 -7.08 16.32
N ARG A 3 -55.24 -8.26 16.84
CA ARG A 3 -53.83 -8.72 17.03
C ARG A 3 -53.11 -8.94 15.68
N HIS A 4 -53.82 -9.46 14.68
CA HIS A 4 -53.27 -9.72 13.34
C HIS A 4 -52.94 -8.40 12.61
N TYR A 5 -53.84 -7.42 12.71
CA TYR A 5 -53.62 -6.08 12.17
C TYR A 5 -52.42 -5.37 12.80
N LYS A 6 -52.28 -5.41 14.15
CA LYS A 6 -51.12 -4.85 14.85
C LYS A 6 -49.80 -5.52 14.42
N LYS A 7 -49.79 -6.83 14.17
CA LYS A 7 -48.61 -7.58 13.67
C LYS A 7 -48.24 -7.14 12.25
N TYR A 8 -49.22 -6.98 11.37
CA TYR A 8 -49.03 -6.51 9.99
C TYR A 8 -48.45 -5.08 9.94
N ALA A 9 -49.01 -4.15 10.72
CA ALA A 9 -48.52 -2.77 10.81
C ALA A 9 -47.07 -2.70 11.31
N LYS A 10 -46.70 -3.49 12.34
CA LYS A 10 -45.31 -3.60 12.83
C LYS A 10 -44.37 -4.10 11.73
N ARG A 11 -44.76 -5.13 10.97
CA ARG A 11 -43.96 -5.68 9.85
C ARG A 11 -43.74 -4.64 8.75
N ASN A 12 -44.76 -3.87 8.38
CA ASN A 12 -44.64 -2.82 7.38
C ASN A 12 -43.75 -1.66 7.85
N LYS A 13 -43.87 -1.24 9.11
CA LYS A 13 -42.96 -0.25 9.71
C LYS A 13 -41.51 -0.71 9.66
N HIS A 14 -41.26 -1.99 9.99
CA HIS A 14 -39.92 -2.59 9.91
C HIS A 14 -39.38 -2.61 8.47
N LYS A 15 -40.19 -3.07 7.49
CA LYS A 15 -39.82 -3.06 6.07
C LYS A 15 -39.48 -1.64 5.57
N ARG A 16 -40.28 -0.64 5.94
CA ARG A 16 -40.02 0.77 5.59
C ARG A 16 -38.69 1.24 6.19
N ARG A 17 -38.40 0.89 7.44
CA ARG A 17 -37.11 1.22 8.09
C ARG A 17 -35.92 0.60 7.37
N LEU A 18 -36.02 -0.65 6.92
CA LEU A 18 -34.97 -1.30 6.15
C LEU A 18 -34.74 -0.63 4.80
N LYS A 19 -35.81 -0.27 4.07
CA LYS A 19 -35.72 0.48 2.81
C LYS A 19 -35.04 1.83 3.00
N ASN A 20 -35.46 2.60 4.01
CA ASN A 20 -34.86 3.90 4.31
C ASN A 20 -33.37 3.77 4.68
N LYS A 21 -33.01 2.74 5.44
CA LYS A 21 -31.60 2.45 5.78
C LYS A 21 -30.77 2.12 4.54
N ALA A 22 -31.30 1.31 3.62
CA ALA A 22 -30.62 0.98 2.37
C ALA A 22 -30.44 2.22 1.47
N ALA A 23 -31.48 3.04 1.32
CA ALA A 23 -31.40 4.29 0.55
C ALA A 23 -30.35 5.26 1.14
N MET A 24 -30.30 5.39 2.46
CA MET A 24 -29.28 6.21 3.15
C MET A 24 -27.86 5.66 2.95
N GLN A 25 -27.68 4.34 2.96
CA GLN A 25 -26.38 3.72 2.69
C GLN A 25 -25.94 3.95 1.24
N GLN A 26 -26.87 3.86 0.30
CA GLN A 26 -26.61 4.10 -1.11
C GLN A 26 -26.26 5.56 -1.40
N SER A 27 -26.97 6.52 -0.79
CA SER A 27 -26.63 7.94 -0.93
C SER A 27 -25.27 8.26 -0.33
N LYS A 28 -24.94 7.69 0.84
CA LYS A 28 -23.61 7.81 1.46
C LYS A 28 -22.51 7.23 0.56
N LEU A 29 -22.73 6.05 -0.03
CA LEU A 29 -21.77 5.43 -0.95
C LEU A 29 -21.54 6.30 -2.18
N LYS A 30 -22.61 6.81 -2.80
CA LYS A 30 -22.52 7.71 -3.95
C LYS A 30 -21.74 8.98 -3.63
N PHE A 31 -21.96 9.56 -2.46
CA PHE A 31 -21.17 10.70 -1.98
C PHE A 31 -19.69 10.34 -1.81
N MET A 32 -19.36 9.26 -1.10
CA MET A 32 -17.97 8.82 -0.90
C MET A 32 -17.26 8.56 -2.24
N LEU A 33 -17.95 7.93 -3.18
CA LEU A 33 -17.46 7.68 -4.53
C LEU A 33 -17.16 8.98 -5.29
N SER A 34 -18.07 9.96 -5.20
CA SER A 34 -17.87 11.26 -5.83
C SER A 34 -16.64 12.00 -5.29
N GLN A 35 -16.35 11.86 -4.00
CA GLN A 35 -15.14 12.44 -3.39
C GLN A 35 -13.89 11.64 -3.78
N ALA A 36 -13.98 10.31 -3.81
CA ALA A 36 -12.88 9.45 -4.22
C ALA A 36 -12.40 9.76 -5.65
N ARG A 37 -13.33 9.98 -6.59
CA ARG A 37 -13.03 10.36 -7.97
C ARG A 37 -12.37 11.74 -8.11
N LYS A 38 -12.51 12.63 -7.13
CA LYS A 38 -11.78 13.91 -7.12
C LYS A 38 -10.34 13.77 -6.64
N GLN A 39 -10.09 12.80 -5.76
CA GLN A 39 -8.77 12.54 -5.17
C GLN A 39 -7.92 11.59 -6.02
N VAL A 40 -8.54 10.81 -6.90
CA VAL A 40 -7.88 9.83 -7.76
C VAL A 40 -7.99 10.27 -9.21
N VAL A 41 -6.87 10.68 -9.79
CA VAL A 41 -6.77 11.10 -11.18
C VAL A 41 -6.30 9.91 -12.00
N ASN A 42 -7.18 9.39 -12.85
CA ASN A 42 -6.84 8.30 -13.76
C ASN A 42 -6.43 8.86 -15.12
N LEU A 43 -5.14 8.74 -15.45
CA LEU A 43 -4.56 9.09 -16.74
C LEU A 43 -4.19 7.83 -17.56
N SER A 44 -4.48 6.65 -17.02
CA SER A 44 -4.28 5.36 -17.71
C SER A 44 -5.47 5.00 -18.59
N HIS A 45 -5.26 4.10 -19.55
CA HIS A 45 -6.34 3.55 -20.36
C HIS A 45 -7.24 2.55 -19.61
N ARG A 46 -6.75 1.97 -18.51
CA ARG A 46 -7.54 1.05 -17.68
C ARG A 46 -8.68 1.79 -16.98
N LYS A 47 -9.90 1.25 -17.11
CA LYS A 47 -11.05 1.71 -16.31
C LYS A 47 -10.98 1.12 -14.91
N LEU A 48 -11.05 1.99 -13.91
CA LEU A 48 -11.11 1.60 -12.51
C LEU A 48 -12.56 1.32 -12.09
N THR A 49 -12.72 0.33 -11.23
CA THR A 49 -13.95 0.02 -10.53
C THR A 49 -14.19 0.98 -9.37
N ASP A 50 -15.44 1.05 -8.93
CA ASP A 50 -15.84 1.90 -7.81
C ASP A 50 -15.11 1.55 -6.51
N ASP A 51 -14.84 0.27 -6.27
CA ASP A 51 -14.09 -0.18 -5.09
C ASP A 51 -12.61 0.21 -5.16
N GLU A 52 -11.99 0.17 -6.35
CA GLU A 52 -10.61 0.64 -6.55
C GLU A 52 -10.50 2.15 -6.28
N TYR A 53 -11.44 2.96 -6.77
CA TYR A 53 -11.50 4.37 -6.43
C TYR A 53 -11.59 4.60 -4.91
N LEU A 54 -12.46 3.86 -4.22
CA LEU A 54 -12.66 3.97 -2.78
C LEU A 54 -11.44 3.54 -1.95
N VAL A 55 -10.60 2.64 -2.48
CA VAL A 55 -9.34 2.25 -1.82
C VAL A 55 -8.29 3.32 -2.06
N LEU A 56 -8.09 3.72 -3.31
CA LEU A 56 -7.04 4.66 -3.69
C LEU A 56 -7.26 6.04 -3.04
N SER A 57 -8.52 6.46 -2.86
CA SER A 57 -8.85 7.71 -2.17
C SER A 57 -8.46 7.75 -0.69
N ARG A 58 -8.18 6.59 -0.07
CA ARG A 58 -7.64 6.55 1.31
C ARG A 58 -6.16 6.97 1.38
N GLY A 59 -5.49 7.06 0.23
CA GLY A 59 -4.11 7.51 0.08
C GLY A 59 -3.10 6.37 0.15
N LEU A 60 -1.90 6.63 -0.40
CA LEU A 60 -0.82 5.64 -0.51
C LEU A 60 -0.14 5.28 0.83
N LYS A 61 -0.40 6.06 1.88
CA LYS A 61 0.03 5.76 3.26
C LYS A 61 -1.01 4.94 4.04
N PHE A 62 -2.14 4.60 3.42
CA PHE A 62 -3.15 3.77 4.06
C PHE A 62 -2.63 2.36 4.29
N ILE A 63 -2.79 1.84 5.51
CA ILE A 63 -2.34 0.50 5.90
C ILE A 63 -3.56 -0.42 6.01
N PRO A 64 -3.76 -1.38 5.08
CA PRO A 64 -4.76 -2.42 5.22
C PRO A 64 -4.56 -3.22 6.50
N SER A 65 -5.64 -3.56 7.21
CA SER A 65 -5.52 -4.49 8.32
C SER A 65 -4.98 -5.84 7.82
N PRO A 66 -4.07 -6.51 8.55
CA PRO A 66 -3.54 -7.80 8.14
C PRO A 66 -4.65 -8.86 8.07
N SER A 67 -4.39 -9.96 7.38
CA SER A 67 -5.34 -11.08 7.38
C SER A 67 -5.28 -11.78 8.73
N VAL A 68 -6.41 -11.93 9.43
CA VAL A 68 -6.45 -12.64 10.73
C VAL A 68 -5.84 -14.05 10.64
N LYS A 69 -6.01 -14.73 9.51
CA LYS A 69 -5.48 -16.09 9.30
C LYS A 69 -3.95 -16.10 9.16
N ARG A 70 -3.37 -15.07 8.54
CA ARG A 70 -1.93 -14.99 8.25
C ARG A 70 -1.16 -14.15 9.26
N ALA A 71 -1.83 -13.34 10.07
CA ALA A 71 -1.20 -12.40 10.99
C ALA A 71 -0.10 -13.03 11.87
N LYS A 72 -0.27 -14.29 12.30
CA LYS A 72 0.75 -14.99 13.09
C LYS A 72 1.95 -15.42 12.25
N GLN A 73 1.70 -15.94 11.05
CA GLN A 73 2.75 -16.33 10.11
C GLN A 73 3.55 -15.11 9.64
N ASP A 74 2.84 -14.03 9.30
CA ASP A 74 3.43 -12.75 8.91
C ASP A 74 4.30 -12.20 10.05
N LEU A 75 3.79 -12.19 11.29
CA LEU A 75 4.55 -11.75 12.48
C LEU A 75 5.83 -12.57 12.72
N LEU A 76 5.76 -13.90 12.59
CA LEU A 76 6.92 -14.76 12.78
C LEU A 76 7.95 -14.59 11.65
N HIS A 77 7.48 -14.35 10.42
CA HIS A 77 8.34 -14.04 9.28
C HIS A 77 9.06 -12.69 9.46
N ASP A 78 8.33 -11.66 9.88
CA ASP A 78 8.89 -10.34 10.20
C ASP A 78 9.93 -10.44 11.34
N PHE A 79 9.65 -11.30 12.32
CA PHE A 79 10.60 -11.59 13.40
C PHE A 79 11.87 -12.27 12.89
N ASP A 80 11.78 -13.18 11.92
CA ASP A 80 12.96 -13.81 11.31
C ASP A 80 13.82 -12.78 10.55
N GLU A 81 13.20 -11.79 9.89
CA GLU A 81 13.93 -10.69 9.28
C GLU A 81 14.62 -9.80 10.33
N LEU A 82 13.95 -9.53 11.46
CA LEU A 82 14.52 -8.81 12.60
C LEU A 82 15.70 -9.56 13.20
N ALA A 83 15.56 -10.87 13.45
CA ALA A 83 16.60 -11.73 13.98
C ALA A 83 17.84 -11.70 13.08
N ARG A 84 17.65 -11.80 11.75
CA ARG A 84 18.73 -11.66 10.78
C ARG A 84 19.42 -10.30 10.87
N LYS A 85 18.65 -9.20 10.97
CA LYS A 85 19.21 -7.84 11.13
C LYS A 85 20.03 -7.71 12.42
N MET A 86 19.56 -8.28 13.53
CA MET A 86 20.29 -8.29 14.80
C MET A 86 21.61 -9.04 14.69
N ARG A 87 21.62 -10.24 14.07
CA ARG A 87 22.85 -11.00 13.81
C ARG A 87 23.82 -10.24 12.93
N CYS A 88 23.34 -9.59 11.85
CA CYS A 88 24.21 -8.78 10.99
C CYS A 88 24.82 -7.59 11.76
N ARG A 89 24.01 -6.88 12.55
CA ARG A 89 24.51 -5.77 13.36
C ARG A 89 25.55 -6.19 14.38
N TYR A 90 25.38 -7.38 14.97
CA TYR A 90 26.34 -7.95 15.89
C TYR A 90 27.65 -8.32 15.18
N LEU A 91 27.56 -9.04 14.05
CA LEU A 91 28.74 -9.51 13.31
C LEU A 91 29.59 -8.35 12.75
N TYR A 92 28.92 -7.31 12.22
CA TYR A 92 29.60 -6.15 11.63
C TYR A 92 29.72 -4.97 12.60
N HIS A 93 29.59 -5.23 13.91
CA HIS A 93 29.75 -4.19 14.92
C HIS A 93 31.17 -3.61 14.84
N GLY A 94 31.27 -2.29 14.69
CA GLY A 94 32.56 -1.58 14.59
C GLY A 94 33.08 -1.39 13.16
N ASN A 95 32.48 -2.01 12.14
CA ASN A 95 32.80 -1.70 10.75
C ASN A 95 32.08 -0.41 10.34
N LEU A 96 32.85 0.66 10.14
CA LEU A 96 32.37 1.99 9.75
C LEU A 96 32.54 2.28 8.26
N ASP A 97 32.73 1.25 7.44
CA ASP A 97 32.94 1.40 6.00
C ASP A 97 31.81 2.22 5.37
N GLU A 98 32.15 3.25 4.60
CA GLU A 98 31.18 4.05 3.87
C GLU A 98 30.43 3.16 2.87
N ILE A 99 29.14 2.96 3.14
CA ILE A 99 28.29 2.13 2.29
C ILE A 99 27.95 2.91 1.03
N HIS A 100 28.35 2.39 -0.13
CA HIS A 100 28.00 2.98 -1.42
C HIS A 100 26.46 3.11 -1.58
N PRO A 101 25.94 4.27 -2.05
CA PRO A 101 24.50 4.51 -2.18
C PRO A 101 23.78 3.49 -3.09
N PHE A 102 24.48 3.00 -4.12
CA PHE A 102 23.95 2.04 -5.09
C PHE A 102 24.43 0.62 -4.80
N ARG A 103 24.09 0.10 -3.62
CA ARG A 103 24.43 -1.28 -3.23
C ARG A 103 23.21 -2.20 -3.35
N VAL A 104 23.43 -3.37 -3.94
CA VAL A 104 22.43 -4.46 -3.94
C VAL A 104 22.32 -5.03 -2.53
N LYS A 105 21.09 -5.23 -2.06
CA LYS A 105 20.85 -5.82 -0.73
C LYS A 105 21.41 -7.25 -0.67
N SER A 106 22.19 -7.54 0.36
CA SER A 106 22.73 -8.87 0.60
C SER A 106 21.67 -9.81 1.18
N GLY A 107 21.55 -11.03 0.63
CA GLY A 107 20.79 -12.14 1.21
C GLY A 107 21.51 -12.89 2.34
N HIS A 108 22.64 -12.35 2.82
CA HIS A 108 23.46 -12.99 3.83
C HIS A 108 22.68 -13.18 5.14
N THR A 109 22.73 -14.41 5.65
CA THR A 109 22.24 -14.79 6.97
C THR A 109 23.46 -15.27 7.78
N PRO A 110 23.91 -14.49 8.76
CA PRO A 110 25.06 -14.88 9.56
C PRO A 110 24.83 -16.20 10.29
N PRO A 111 25.88 -17.00 10.52
CA PRO A 111 25.81 -18.16 11.40
C PRO A 111 25.52 -17.72 12.85
N LEU A 112 25.31 -18.69 13.75
CA LEU A 112 25.11 -18.41 15.17
C LEU A 112 26.22 -17.50 15.69
N THR A 113 25.81 -16.40 16.31
CA THR A 113 26.70 -15.30 16.69
C THR A 113 27.24 -15.46 18.10
N CYS A 114 26.41 -15.19 19.11
CA CYS A 114 26.73 -15.39 20.53
C CYS A 114 25.53 -15.93 21.30
N ASN A 115 25.80 -16.71 22.36
CA ASN A 115 24.75 -17.40 23.11
C ASN A 115 23.69 -16.45 23.67
N THR A 116 24.09 -15.26 24.15
CA THR A 116 23.15 -14.28 24.71
C THR A 116 22.14 -13.79 23.66
N LEU A 117 22.62 -13.42 22.47
CA LEU A 117 21.75 -12.95 21.39
C LEU A 117 20.86 -14.08 20.88
N GLU A 118 21.42 -15.28 20.65
CA GLU A 118 20.65 -16.42 20.16
C GLU A 118 19.60 -16.88 21.18
N ASN A 119 19.91 -16.90 22.48
CA ASN A 119 18.95 -17.22 23.54
C ASN A 119 17.80 -16.19 23.58
N TYR A 120 18.12 -14.90 23.46
CA TYR A 120 17.10 -13.85 23.38
C TYR A 120 16.19 -14.06 22.16
N LEU A 121 16.77 -14.23 20.97
CA LEU A 121 16.01 -14.43 19.74
C LEU A 121 15.14 -15.70 19.80
N PHE A 122 15.67 -16.79 20.36
CA PHE A 122 14.94 -18.04 20.54
C PHE A 122 13.75 -17.89 21.49
N ASN A 123 13.98 -17.33 22.68
CA ASN A 123 12.93 -17.14 23.69
C ASN A 123 11.85 -16.18 23.19
N THR A 124 12.23 -15.05 22.58
CA THR A 124 11.25 -14.10 22.02
C THR A 124 10.45 -14.74 20.87
N LYS A 125 11.09 -15.51 19.98
CA LYS A 125 10.35 -16.24 18.92
C LYS A 125 9.35 -17.21 19.53
N HIS A 126 9.76 -17.92 20.58
CA HIS A 126 8.90 -18.86 21.29
C HIS A 126 7.68 -18.15 21.91
N GLU A 127 7.88 -17.03 22.60
CA GLU A 127 6.80 -16.21 23.16
C GLU A 127 5.85 -15.67 22.09
N LEU A 128 6.36 -15.14 20.98
CA LEU A 128 5.54 -14.69 19.86
C LEU A 128 4.75 -15.85 19.23
N SER A 129 5.35 -17.04 19.19
CA SER A 129 4.71 -18.24 18.68
C SER A 129 3.63 -18.79 19.60
N SER A 130 3.70 -18.55 20.91
CA SER A 130 2.66 -18.98 21.86
C SER A 130 1.56 -17.93 22.04
N MET A 131 1.83 -16.67 21.67
CA MET A 131 0.89 -15.56 21.77
C MET A 131 -0.41 -15.80 20.99
N GLN A 132 -1.54 -15.45 21.62
CA GLN A 132 -2.88 -15.49 21.02
C GLN A 132 -3.20 -14.15 20.36
N ILE A 133 -3.44 -14.17 19.05
CA ILE A 133 -3.81 -12.97 18.29
C ILE A 133 -5.28 -12.65 18.51
N ARG A 134 -5.55 -11.46 19.07
CA ARG A 134 -6.91 -10.96 19.24
C ARG A 134 -7.54 -10.66 17.88
N LYS A 135 -8.84 -10.97 17.74
CA LYS A 135 -9.60 -10.58 16.55
C LYS A 135 -9.71 -9.06 16.47
N PHE A 136 -9.45 -8.51 15.30
CA PHE A 136 -9.60 -7.08 15.01
C PHE A 136 -10.59 -6.85 13.87
N ARG A 137 -11.15 -5.62 13.81
CA ARG A 137 -12.06 -5.22 12.74
C ARG A 137 -11.27 -4.91 11.48
N ASN A 138 -11.71 -5.46 10.35
CA ASN A 138 -11.14 -5.13 9.06
C ASN A 138 -11.51 -3.69 8.68
N ASN A 139 -10.51 -2.92 8.25
CA ASN A 139 -10.72 -1.58 7.74
C ASN A 139 -11.16 -1.54 6.26
N LEU A 140 -11.14 -2.68 5.54
CA LEU A 140 -11.55 -2.82 4.14
C LEU A 140 -12.60 -3.92 3.97
N SER A 141 -13.49 -3.76 2.98
CA SER A 141 -14.34 -4.84 2.49
C SER A 141 -13.54 -5.88 1.69
N LEU A 142 -14.14 -7.05 1.44
CA LEU A 142 -13.53 -8.07 0.58
C LEU A 142 -13.36 -7.58 -0.86
N SER A 143 -14.34 -6.83 -1.38
CA SER A 143 -14.29 -6.28 -2.75
C SER A 143 -13.18 -5.23 -2.89
N GLN A 144 -13.00 -4.38 -1.88
CA GLN A 144 -11.89 -3.43 -1.81
C GLN A 144 -10.53 -4.13 -1.75
N ARG A 145 -10.40 -5.23 -0.98
CA ARG A 145 -9.16 -6.04 -0.96
C ARG A 145 -8.88 -6.69 -2.31
N SER A 146 -9.92 -7.16 -3.00
CA SER A 146 -9.82 -7.67 -4.36
C SER A 146 -9.35 -6.58 -5.32
N GLY A 147 -9.86 -5.35 -5.17
CA GLY A 147 -9.39 -4.18 -5.91
C GLY A 147 -7.91 -3.90 -5.71
N ILE A 148 -7.41 -3.93 -4.45
CA ILE A 148 -5.96 -3.80 -4.17
C ILE A 148 -5.16 -4.86 -4.92
N SER A 149 -5.59 -6.12 -4.84
CA SER A 149 -4.89 -7.22 -5.52
C SER A 149 -4.91 -7.05 -7.03
N SER A 150 -6.02 -6.58 -7.60
CA SER A 150 -6.15 -6.34 -9.04
C SER A 150 -5.29 -5.17 -9.53
N LEU A 151 -5.11 -4.14 -8.70
CA LEU A 151 -4.21 -3.02 -8.99
C LEU A 151 -2.74 -3.43 -8.87
N LEU A 152 -2.41 -4.25 -7.87
CA LEU A 152 -1.03 -4.69 -7.59
C LEU A 152 -0.51 -5.70 -8.61
N ASN A 153 -1.39 -6.57 -9.10
CA ASN A 153 -1.06 -7.58 -10.11
C ASN A 153 -1.05 -7.03 -11.54
N ASP A 154 -1.44 -5.77 -11.75
CA ASP A 154 -1.43 -5.16 -13.07
C ASP A 154 -0.11 -4.41 -13.32
N GLU A 155 0.77 -5.08 -14.05
CA GLU A 155 2.08 -4.55 -14.41
C GLU A 155 2.03 -3.42 -15.45
N SER A 156 0.87 -3.19 -16.09
CA SER A 156 0.71 -2.12 -17.07
C SER A 156 0.54 -0.74 -16.41
N LEU A 157 0.31 -0.68 -15.09
CA LEU A 157 0.01 0.54 -14.37
C LEU A 157 1.17 1.03 -13.51
N ILE A 158 1.26 2.35 -13.37
CA ILE A 158 2.05 3.05 -12.37
C ILE A 158 1.11 3.87 -11.50
N ILE A 159 1.14 3.61 -10.19
CA ILE A 159 0.37 4.34 -9.18
C ILE A 159 1.35 5.18 -8.37
N LYS A 160 1.17 6.51 -8.39
CA LYS A 160 2.05 7.43 -7.65
C LYS A 160 1.27 8.58 -7.02
N LYS A 161 1.94 9.29 -6.11
CA LYS A 161 1.43 10.55 -5.59
C LYS A 161 1.60 11.64 -6.66
N ALA A 162 0.64 12.55 -6.78
CA ALA A 162 0.81 13.77 -7.55
C ALA A 162 1.93 14.65 -6.94
N ASP A 163 2.64 15.38 -7.78
CA ASP A 163 3.72 16.27 -7.36
C ASP A 163 3.18 17.48 -6.56
N LYS A 164 2.14 18.13 -7.10
CA LYS A 164 1.56 19.37 -6.55
C LYS A 164 0.33 19.16 -5.67
N SER A 165 -0.14 17.94 -5.48
CA SER A 165 -1.33 17.65 -4.67
C SER A 165 -1.22 16.34 -3.91
N ASN A 166 -2.09 16.13 -2.92
CA ASN A 166 -2.18 14.84 -2.23
C ASN A 166 -3.00 13.79 -3.01
N ASN A 167 -3.30 14.06 -4.28
CA ASN A 167 -4.05 13.14 -5.12
C ASN A 167 -3.20 11.94 -5.52
N VAL A 168 -3.88 10.82 -5.77
CA VAL A 168 -3.30 9.62 -6.35
C VAL A 168 -3.44 9.70 -7.86
N VAL A 169 -2.34 9.50 -8.59
CA VAL A 169 -2.31 9.51 -10.04
C VAL A 169 -2.02 8.11 -10.53
N ILE A 170 -2.79 7.66 -11.51
CA ILE A 170 -2.61 6.37 -12.18
C ILE A 170 -2.24 6.62 -13.63
N LEU A 171 -1.19 5.96 -14.10
CA LEU A 171 -0.61 6.13 -15.42
C LEU A 171 -0.37 4.77 -16.06
N ASP A 172 -0.37 4.71 -17.38
CA ASP A 172 0.19 3.56 -18.07
C ASP A 172 1.71 3.58 -17.95
N LYS A 173 2.29 2.41 -17.67
CA LYS A 173 3.73 2.22 -17.49
C LYS A 173 4.51 2.59 -18.74
N VAL A 174 3.99 2.26 -19.92
CA VAL A 174 4.61 2.61 -21.21
C VAL A 174 4.72 4.13 -21.35
N ASN A 175 3.63 4.86 -21.12
CA ASN A 175 3.62 6.33 -21.21
C ASN A 175 4.55 6.96 -20.18
N TYR A 176 4.58 6.43 -18.95
CA TYR A 176 5.47 6.90 -17.90
C TYR A 176 6.96 6.72 -18.25
N LEU A 177 7.33 5.57 -18.82
CA LEU A 177 8.71 5.29 -19.25
C LEU A 177 9.13 6.21 -20.41
N LEU A 178 8.28 6.34 -21.43
CA LEU A 178 8.53 7.23 -22.57
C LEU A 178 8.74 8.69 -22.14
N GLU A 179 7.96 9.16 -21.17
CA GLU A 179 8.11 10.51 -20.63
C GLU A 179 9.40 10.67 -19.80
N GLY A 180 9.80 9.61 -19.08
CA GLY A 180 11.10 9.53 -18.41
C GLY A 180 12.27 9.62 -19.40
N ASP A 181 12.22 8.87 -20.49
CA ASP A 181 13.25 8.85 -21.53
C ASP A 181 13.36 10.21 -22.22
N LYS A 182 12.22 10.82 -22.56
CA LYS A 182 12.17 12.19 -23.12
C LYS A 182 12.78 13.21 -22.17
N ASN A 183 12.43 13.18 -20.88
CA ASN A 183 12.98 14.11 -19.89
C ASN A 183 14.49 13.92 -19.69
N THR A 184 14.97 12.68 -19.74
CA THR A 184 16.39 12.37 -19.63
C THR A 184 17.16 12.84 -20.86
N PHE A 185 16.60 12.60 -22.05
CA PHE A 185 17.14 13.09 -23.33
C PHE A 185 17.21 14.62 -23.37
N ILE A 186 16.14 15.32 -22.98
CA ILE A 186 16.12 16.79 -22.92
C ILE A 186 17.19 17.32 -21.95
N LYS A 187 17.37 16.70 -20.79
CA LYS A 187 18.44 17.10 -19.86
C LYS A 187 19.82 16.90 -20.47
N PHE A 188 20.06 15.79 -21.17
CA PHE A 188 21.32 15.53 -21.88
C PHE A 188 21.56 16.55 -22.99
N VAL A 189 20.55 16.86 -23.81
CA VAL A 189 20.66 17.86 -24.89
C VAL A 189 20.92 19.26 -24.31
N CYS A 190 20.21 19.66 -23.24
CA CYS A 190 20.46 20.94 -22.58
C CYS A 190 21.88 21.02 -21.99
N LEU A 191 22.37 19.95 -21.36
CA LEU A 191 23.76 19.88 -20.88
C LEU A 191 24.76 19.98 -22.03
N TYR A 192 24.51 19.27 -23.12
CA TYR A 192 25.39 19.30 -24.29
C TYR A 192 25.41 20.68 -24.95
N TYR A 193 24.25 21.32 -25.12
CA TYR A 193 24.14 22.68 -25.64
C TYR A 193 24.81 23.70 -24.71
N TYR A 194 24.66 23.55 -23.39
CA TYR A 194 25.28 24.44 -22.41
C TYR A 194 26.81 24.31 -22.43
N VAL A 195 27.34 23.08 -22.48
CA VAL A 195 28.78 22.83 -22.63
C VAL A 195 29.30 23.35 -23.97
N TYR A 196 28.55 23.14 -25.07
CA TYR A 196 28.89 23.61 -26.40
C TYR A 196 28.91 25.14 -26.48
N VAL A 197 27.89 25.83 -25.95
CA VAL A 197 27.87 27.30 -25.89
C VAL A 197 29.03 27.82 -25.05
N ILE A 198 29.33 27.22 -23.89
CA ILE A 198 30.48 27.64 -23.07
C ILE A 198 31.83 27.44 -23.76
N THR A 199 31.99 26.37 -24.55
CA THR A 199 33.25 26.08 -25.24
C THR A 199 33.45 26.89 -26.51
N TYR A 200 32.38 27.26 -27.21
CA TYR A 200 32.47 27.97 -28.50
C TYR A 200 32.25 29.48 -28.43
N PHE A 201 31.66 30.02 -27.35
CA PHE A 201 31.49 31.48 -27.15
C PHE A 201 32.54 32.12 -26.22
N LYS A 202 33.56 31.37 -25.77
CA LYS A 202 34.69 31.89 -24.96
C LYS A 202 35.98 32.11 -25.77
N LYS A 203 35.88 32.41 -27.07
CA LYS A 203 36.99 32.91 -27.89
C LYS A 203 36.83 34.38 -28.19
#